data_AF-A0ABD0LDZ0-F1
#
_entry.id   AF-A0ABD0LDZ0-F1
#
_cell.length_a   1.000
_cell.length_b   1.000
_cell.length_c   1.000
_cell.angle_alpha   90.00
_cell.angle_beta   90.00
_cell.angle_gamma   90.00
#
_symmetry.space_group_name_H-M   'P 1'
#
loop_
_entity.id
_entity.type
_entity.pdbx_description
1 polymer ?
#
loop_
_entity_poly.entity_id
_entity_poly.type
_entity_poly.pdbx_seq_one_letter_code
_entity_poly.pdbx_strand_id
1 'polypeptide(L)'
;MAALGEHVSRVRALYKAILKLHRGLPLQMQALGDQYVKEEFCRHKEANKQEVDIFMTEWTKYYVTLAKQLGPKRKFKTVGEHLSPELLDNFNNEQVGQLKELLEAATTPGSASGAEGKS
;
A
#
# COMPACT_ATOMS: atom_id res chain seq x y z
N MET A 1 28.96 -11.91 8.73
CA MET A 1 28.07 -11.36 9.77
C MET A 1 27.71 -9.88 9.56
N ALA A 2 28.62 -9.01 9.11
CA ALA A 2 28.33 -7.57 8.91
C ALA A 2 27.17 -7.28 7.92
N ALA A 3 27.12 -7.97 6.77
CA ALA A 3 26.09 -7.75 5.74
C ALA A 3 24.65 -8.06 6.21
N LEU A 4 24.48 -9.03 7.10
CA LEU A 4 23.15 -9.38 7.66
C LEU A 4 22.65 -8.30 8.61
N GLY A 5 23.53 -7.78 9.47
CA GLY A 5 23.21 -6.68 10.39
C GLY A 5 22.86 -5.37 9.65
N GLU A 6 23.57 -5.09 8.56
CA GLU A 6 23.27 -3.95 7.70
C GLU A 6 21.91 -4.09 7.02
N HIS A 7 21.61 -5.26 6.45
CA HIS A 7 20.33 -5.53 5.81
C HIS A 7 19.14 -5.35 6.79
N VAL A 8 19.23 -5.96 7.98
CA VAL A 8 18.19 -5.82 9.02
C VAL A 8 18.00 -4.35 9.42
N SER A 9 19.08 -3.58 9.49
CA SER A 9 19.02 -2.15 9.80
C SER A 9 18.30 -1.36 8.71
N ARG A 10 18.58 -1.65 7.43
CA ARG A 10 17.89 -1.03 6.28
C ARG A 10 16.40 -1.37 6.26
N VAL A 11 16.03 -2.63 6.47
CA VAL A 11 14.62 -3.08 6.54
C VAL A 11 13.88 -2.33 7.66
N ARG A 12 14.46 -2.27 8.87
CA ARG A 12 13.88 -1.55 10.02
C ARG A 12 13.76 -0.05 9.77
N ALA A 13 14.74 0.55 9.10
CA ALA A 13 14.71 1.97 8.75
C ALA A 13 13.56 2.27 7.78
N LEU A 14 13.41 1.46 6.72
CA LEU A 14 12.32 1.59 5.75
C LEU A 14 10.95 1.44 6.41
N TYR A 15 10.76 0.39 7.21
CA TYR A 15 9.52 0.15 7.96
C TYR A 15 9.13 1.36 8.83
N LYS A 16 10.06 1.88 9.63
CA LYS A 16 9.82 3.06 10.48
C LYS A 16 9.54 4.33 9.67
N ALA A 17 10.23 4.50 8.54
CA ALA A 17 10.07 5.67 7.68
C ALA A 17 8.67 5.69 7.03
N ILE A 18 8.18 4.54 6.58
CA ILE A 18 6.82 4.39 6.02
C ILE A 18 5.77 4.73 7.09
N LEU A 19 5.85 4.12 8.28
CA LEU A 19 4.90 4.41 9.37
C LEU A 19 4.93 5.89 9.80
N LYS A 20 6.08 6.56 9.67
CA LYS A 20 6.18 8.00 9.92
C LYS A 20 5.46 8.82 8.84
N LEU A 21 5.56 8.43 7.56
CA LEU A 21 4.81 9.06 6.47
C LEU A 21 3.31 8.87 6.61
N HIS A 22 2.86 7.69 7.05
CA HIS A 22 1.45 7.38 7.22
C HIS A 22 0.73 8.33 8.19
N ARG A 23 1.44 8.94 9.14
CA ARG A 23 0.88 9.98 10.03
C ARG A 23 0.42 11.24 9.30
N GLY A 24 0.85 11.42 8.04
CA GLY A 24 0.39 12.48 7.16
C GLY A 24 -0.85 12.10 6.34
N LEU A 25 -1.37 10.87 6.45
CA LEU A 25 -2.54 10.40 5.72
C LEU A 25 -3.85 10.69 6.46
N PRO A 26 -4.99 10.73 5.73
CA PRO A 26 -6.32 10.67 6.36
C PRO A 26 -6.45 9.44 7.27
N LEU A 27 -7.17 9.58 8.38
CA LEU A 27 -7.23 8.58 9.46
C LEU A 27 -7.55 7.16 8.99
N GLN A 28 -8.54 7.00 8.10
CA GLN A 28 -8.91 5.67 7.58
C GLN A 28 -7.80 5.05 6.71
N MET A 29 -7.17 5.86 5.84
CA MET A 29 -6.05 5.41 5.01
C MET A 29 -4.82 5.06 5.85
N GLN A 30 -4.55 5.85 6.89
CA GLN A 30 -3.49 5.57 7.84
C GLN A 30 -3.71 4.21 8.52
N ALA A 31 -4.91 3.98 9.08
CA ALA A 31 -5.21 2.74 9.80
C ALA A 31 -5.07 1.50 8.90
N LEU A 32 -5.65 1.56 7.69
CA LEU A 32 -5.54 0.50 6.69
C LEU A 32 -4.07 0.26 6.30
N GLY A 33 -3.33 1.33 6.00
CA GLY A 33 -1.94 1.26 5.58
C GLY A 33 -1.01 0.74 6.67
N ASP A 34 -1.18 1.18 7.92
CA ASP A 34 -0.37 0.73 9.07
C ASP A 34 -0.55 -0.77 9.31
N GLN A 35 -1.79 -1.27 9.21
CA GLN A 35 -2.07 -2.70 9.30
C GLN A 35 -1.40 -3.47 8.16
N TYR A 36 -1.59 -3.01 6.92
CA TYR A 36 -1.05 -3.67 5.74
C TYR A 36 0.50 -3.74 5.76
N VAL A 37 1.17 -2.63 6.08
CA VAL A 37 2.64 -2.58 6.24
C VAL A 37 3.12 -3.59 7.27
N LYS A 38 2.44 -3.69 8.41
CA LYS A 38 2.80 -4.64 9.46
C LYS A 38 2.69 -6.08 8.99
N GLU A 39 1.61 -6.41 8.30
CA GLU A 39 1.38 -7.77 7.78
C GLU A 39 2.41 -8.13 6.71
N GLU A 40 2.65 -7.26 5.74
CA GLU A 40 3.56 -7.51 4.62
C GLU A 40 5.02 -7.67 5.05
N PHE A 41 5.51 -6.78 5.93
CA PHE A 41 6.86 -6.93 6.50
C PHE A 41 6.98 -8.16 7.40
N CYS A 42 5.89 -8.64 7.99
CA CYS A 42 5.91 -9.89 8.75
C CYS A 42 5.96 -11.11 7.84
N ARG A 43 5.16 -11.13 6.76
CA ARG A 43 5.17 -12.22 5.76
C ARG A 43 6.51 -12.35 5.07
N HIS A 44 7.22 -11.24 4.84
CA HIS A 44 8.52 -11.24 4.16
C HIS A 44 9.73 -11.52 5.07
N LYS A 45 9.53 -11.87 6.35
CA LYS A 45 10.64 -12.22 7.26
C LYS A 45 11.40 -13.48 6.83
N GLU A 46 10.69 -14.42 6.21
CA GLU A 46 11.21 -15.74 5.81
C GLU A 46 11.36 -15.86 4.29
N ALA A 47 11.18 -14.75 3.56
CA ALA A 47 11.32 -14.71 2.11
C ALA A 47 12.77 -14.98 1.67
N ASN A 48 12.91 -15.52 0.46
CA ASN A 48 14.22 -15.80 -0.09
C ASN A 48 14.92 -14.50 -0.54
N LYS A 49 16.22 -14.57 -0.83
CA LYS A 49 17.02 -13.37 -1.16
C LYS A 49 16.48 -12.59 -2.36
N GLN A 50 16.01 -13.27 -3.41
CA GLN A 50 15.51 -12.61 -4.61
C GLN A 50 14.20 -11.87 -4.32
N GLU A 51 13.30 -12.51 -3.59
CA GLU A 51 12.05 -11.90 -3.12
C GLU A 51 12.33 -10.69 -2.22
N VAL A 52 13.30 -10.78 -1.32
CA VAL A 52 13.71 -9.68 -0.44
C VAL A 52 14.27 -8.49 -1.22
N ASP A 53 15.07 -8.73 -2.27
CA ASP A 53 15.63 -7.65 -3.09
C ASP A 53 14.52 -6.93 -3.88
N ILE A 54 13.56 -7.68 -4.43
CA ILE A 54 12.36 -7.13 -5.10
C ILE A 54 11.50 -6.36 -4.09
N PHE A 55 11.23 -6.96 -2.94
CA PHE A 55 10.46 -6.35 -1.85
C PHE A 55 11.07 -5.01 -1.44
N MET A 56 12.36 -4.97 -1.14
CA MET A 56 13.02 -3.73 -0.73
C MET A 56 12.97 -2.66 -1.82
N THR A 57 13.03 -3.05 -3.10
CA THR A 57 12.92 -2.12 -4.23
C THR A 57 11.52 -1.51 -4.31
N GLU A 58 10.48 -2.34 -4.32
CA GLU A 58 9.09 -1.88 -4.44
C GLU A 58 8.63 -1.08 -3.22
N TRP A 59 9.01 -1.50 -2.00
CA TRP A 59 8.67 -0.76 -0.78
C TRP A 59 9.42 0.57 -0.66
N THR A 60 10.63 0.67 -1.21
CA THR A 60 11.35 1.94 -1.33
C THR A 60 10.67 2.86 -2.34
N LYS A 61 10.22 2.31 -3.49
CA LYS A 61 9.45 3.06 -4.49
C LYS A 61 8.14 3.60 -3.89
N TYR A 62 7.39 2.76 -3.16
CA TYR A 62 6.20 3.17 -2.42
C TYR A 62 6.49 4.33 -1.45
N TYR A 63 7.53 4.22 -0.62
CA TYR A 63 7.95 5.29 0.28
C TYR A 63 8.25 6.59 -0.47
N VAL A 64 9.01 6.54 -1.57
CA VAL A 64 9.38 7.72 -2.37
C VAL A 64 8.15 8.37 -3.00
N THR A 65 7.23 7.59 -3.57
CA THR A 65 5.97 8.09 -4.13
C THR A 65 5.15 8.77 -3.04
N LEU A 66 4.97 8.12 -1.89
CA LEU A 66 4.18 8.68 -0.79
C LEU A 66 4.81 9.95 -0.21
N ALA A 67 6.12 10.00 -0.04
CA ALA A 67 6.85 11.18 0.43
C ALA A 67 6.67 12.38 -0.51
N LYS A 68 6.67 12.15 -1.83
CA LYS A 68 6.41 13.21 -2.84
C LYS A 68 4.98 13.74 -2.76
N GLN A 69 4.02 12.89 -2.44
CA GLN A 69 2.60 13.25 -2.36
C GLN A 69 2.26 14.00 -1.05
N LEU A 70 2.88 13.62 0.06
CA LEU A 70 2.63 14.18 1.40
C LEU A 70 3.57 15.35 1.77
N GLY A 71 4.45 15.76 0.86
CA GLY A 71 5.40 16.85 1.08
C GLY A 71 4.70 18.18 1.44
N PRO A 72 5.41 19.12 2.09
CA PRO A 72 4.84 20.35 2.67
C PRO A 72 4.14 21.28 1.66
N LYS A 73 4.36 21.07 0.36
CA LYS A 73 3.72 21.83 -0.73
C LYS A 73 2.41 21.21 -1.24
N ARG A 74 1.99 20.03 -0.74
CA ARG A 74 0.82 19.28 -1.23
C ARG A 74 -0.07 18.89 -0.06
N LYS A 75 -0.90 19.83 0.38
CA LYS A 75 -1.99 19.56 1.32
C LYS A 75 -3.08 18.76 0.58
N PHE A 76 -3.06 17.44 0.74
CA PHE A 76 -4.21 16.53 0.61
C PHE A 76 -5.04 16.51 -0.69
N LYS A 77 -4.56 17.01 -1.84
CA LYS A 77 -5.42 17.06 -3.02
C LYS A 77 -5.68 15.69 -3.66
N THR A 78 -4.68 14.80 -3.66
CA THR A 78 -4.79 13.41 -4.16
C THR A 78 -3.63 12.59 -3.60
N VAL A 79 -3.93 11.42 -3.04
CA VAL A 79 -2.94 10.40 -2.63
C VAL A 79 -3.18 9.16 -3.50
N GLY A 80 -2.09 8.56 -3.99
CA GLY A 80 -2.13 7.44 -4.93
C GLY A 80 -1.67 7.82 -6.35
N GLU A 81 -1.47 6.81 -7.18
CA GLU A 81 -1.14 6.94 -8.60
C GLU A 81 -2.23 6.27 -9.43
N HIS A 82 -2.45 6.76 -10.65
CA HIS A 82 -3.37 6.09 -11.58
C HIS A 82 -2.74 4.78 -12.07
N LEU A 83 -3.56 3.75 -12.18
CA LEU A 83 -3.14 2.48 -12.77
C LEU A 83 -2.86 2.70 -14.26
N SER A 84 -1.66 2.36 -14.71
CA SER A 84 -1.32 2.47 -16.13
C SER A 84 -1.95 1.33 -16.93
N PRO A 85 -2.26 1.53 -18.22
CA PRO A 85 -2.82 0.48 -19.07
C PRO A 85 -1.93 -0.76 -19.14
N GLU A 86 -0.61 -0.57 -19.20
CA GLU A 86 0.36 -1.68 -19.27
C GLU A 86 0.37 -2.52 -18.00
N LEU A 87 0.07 -1.92 -16.84
CA LEU A 87 -0.05 -2.65 -15.59
C LEU A 87 -1.35 -3.45 -15.56
N LEU A 88 -2.44 -2.92 -16.12
CA LEU A 88 -3.73 -3.60 -16.22
C LEU A 88 -3.65 -4.83 -17.13
N ASP A 89 -2.84 -4.79 -18.18
CA ASP A 89 -2.62 -5.93 -19.08
C ASP A 89 -1.96 -7.13 -18.39
N ASN A 90 -1.30 -6.92 -17.24
CA ASN A 90 -0.70 -8.00 -16.46
C ASN A 90 -1.72 -8.73 -15.56
N PHE A 91 -2.96 -8.26 -15.49
CA PHE A 91 -4.00 -8.82 -14.62
C PHE A 91 -4.76 -9.89 -15.39
N ASN A 92 -5.14 -10.98 -14.71
CA ASN A 92 -6.05 -11.96 -15.29
C ASN A 92 -7.50 -11.45 -15.27
N ASN A 93 -8.40 -12.11 -16.00
CA ASN A 93 -9.79 -11.70 -16.12
C ASN A 93 -10.53 -11.59 -14.77
N GLU A 94 -10.20 -12.45 -13.81
CA GLU A 94 -10.80 -12.43 -12.47
C GLU A 94 -10.34 -11.20 -11.67
N GLN A 95 -9.04 -10.91 -11.70
CA GLN A 95 -8.45 -9.74 -11.05
C GLN A 95 -8.97 -8.44 -11.66
N VAL A 96 -9.16 -8.41 -12.98
CA VAL A 96 -9.79 -7.26 -13.66
C VAL A 96 -11.25 -7.11 -13.25
N GLY A 97 -12.00 -8.22 -13.10
CA GLY A 97 -13.36 -8.21 -12.58
C GLY A 97 -13.44 -7.62 -11.17
N GLN A 98 -12.62 -8.13 -10.24
CA GLN A 98 -12.53 -7.65 -8.86
C GLN A 98 -12.16 -6.16 -8.78
N LEU A 99 -11.24 -5.72 -9.62
CA LEU A 99 -10.85 -4.30 -9.66
C LEU A 99 -12.00 -3.40 -10.11
N LYS A 100 -12.82 -3.86 -11.06
CA LYS A 100 -14.02 -3.14 -11.51
C LYS A 100 -15.08 -3.06 -10.41
N GLU A 101 -15.37 -4.17 -9.74
CA GLU A 101 -16.30 -4.21 -8.61
C GLU A 101 -15.85 -3.25 -7.49
N LEU A 102 -14.55 -3.24 -7.19
CA LEU A 102 -13.98 -2.31 -6.21
C LEU A 102 -14.14 -0.84 -6.63
N LEU A 103 -13.92 -0.52 -7.90
CA LEU A 103 -14.08 0.83 -8.44
C LEU A 103 -15.54 1.30 -8.34
N GLU A 104 -16.50 0.44 -8.69
CA GLU A 104 -17.93 0.73 -8.58
C GLU A 104 -18.34 0.97 -7.13
N ALA A 105 -17.88 0.11 -6.20
CA ALA A 105 -18.15 0.28 -4.77
C ALA A 105 -17.56 1.58 -4.20
N ALA A 106 -16.36 1.98 -4.65
CA ALA A 106 -15.70 3.19 -4.18
C ALA A 106 -16.29 4.49 -4.77
N THR A 107 -16.89 4.42 -5.96
CA THR A 107 -17.44 5.60 -6.67
C THR A 107 -18.94 5.78 -6.46
N THR A 108 -19.64 4.75 -6.00
CA THR A 108 -21.08 4.82 -5.71
C THR A 108 -21.32 5.58 -4.40
N PRO A 109 -21.97 6.76 -4.42
CA PRO A 109 -22.26 7.52 -3.23
C PRO A 109 -23.47 6.89 -2.50
N GLY A 110 -23.24 5.84 -1.70
CA GLY A 110 -24.22 5.39 -0.69
C GLY A 110 -24.60 3.90 -0.68
N SER A 111 -23.69 3.02 -0.25
CA SER A 111 -24.07 1.68 0.25
C SER A 111 -23.46 1.36 1.62
N ALA A 112 -23.57 2.31 2.54
CA ALA A 112 -23.69 2.00 3.97
C ALA A 112 -25.18 2.11 4.37
N SER A 113 -26.04 1.34 3.70
CA SER A 113 -27.42 1.11 4.17
C SER A 113 -27.43 -0.27 4.82
N GLY A 114 -27.67 -0.26 6.14
CA GLY A 114 -27.84 -1.47 6.93
C GLY A 114 -28.95 -2.36 6.38
N ALA A 115 -28.79 -3.64 6.67
CA ALA A 115 -29.76 -4.67 6.40
C ALA A 115 -31.11 -4.37 7.09
N GLU A 116 -32.18 -4.32 6.31
CA GLU A 116 -33.55 -4.58 6.75
C GLU A 116 -34.28 -5.36 5.65
N GLY A 117 -35.02 -6.40 6.05
CA GLY A 117 -35.90 -7.16 5.17
C GLY A 117 -35.80 -8.67 5.25
N LYS A 118 -35.88 -9.26 6.46
CA LYS A 118 -36.50 -10.59 6.59
C LYS A 118 -38.01 -10.35 6.68
N SER A 119 -38.72 -10.68 5.61
CA SER A 119 -40.14 -11.07 5.69
C SER A 119 -40.26 -12.52 6.14
#